data_AF-A0A286GTN1-F1
#
_entry.id   AF-A0A286GTN1-F1
#
_cell.length_a   1.000
_cell.length_b   1.000
_cell.length_c   1.000
_cell.angle_alpha   90.00
_cell.angle_beta   90.00
_cell.angle_gamma   90.00
#
_symmetry.space_group_name_H-M   'P 1'
#
loop_
_entity.id
_entity.type
_entity.pdbx_description
1 polymer ?
#
loop_
_entity_poly.entity_id
_entity_poly.type
_entity_poly.pdbx_seq_one_letter_code
_entity_poly.pdbx_strand_id
1 'polypeptide(L)'
;MMERGRTPPAVRLQETRGDLLEQVKVVGKSGDLDLILTAERTFLQNDLDRHANSKGMADSLAAALAELGSAERHVQLVRDPAAYKAIDETYSLPKNRLPKGNAAGVPHDEARQFFKSHATRLLNQDRSRLDPEEKQLLDQRKANIRAAEKVYTALQREALGLPPPERQRNRAQAAGM
;
A
#
# COMPACT_ATOMS: atom_id res chain seq x y z
N MET A 1 9.29 13.85 -36.52
CA MET A 1 8.87 15.24 -36.24
C MET A 1 9.17 15.49 -34.76
N MET A 2 10.33 16.07 -34.44
CA MET A 2 10.71 16.34 -33.04
C MET A 2 9.86 17.51 -32.53
N GLU A 3 9.07 17.30 -31.47
CA GLU A 3 8.39 18.39 -30.78
C GLU A 3 9.42 19.45 -30.36
N ARG A 4 9.23 20.69 -30.82
CA ARG A 4 10.05 21.83 -30.45
C ARG A 4 9.91 22.06 -28.94
N GLY A 5 10.90 21.65 -28.14
CA GLY A 5 11.02 22.11 -26.75
C GLY A 5 11.55 21.12 -25.71
N ARG A 6 11.63 19.80 -25.99
CA ARG A 6 12.17 18.84 -25.00
C ARG A 6 13.64 18.52 -25.28
N THR A 7 14.48 18.73 -24.27
CA THR A 7 15.90 18.36 -24.34
C THR A 7 16.03 16.82 -24.34
N PRO A 8 17.09 16.24 -24.94
CA PRO A 8 17.28 14.79 -24.92
C PRO A 8 17.27 14.16 -23.51
N PRO A 9 17.81 14.81 -22.46
CA PRO A 9 17.64 14.34 -21.07
C PRO A 9 16.19 14.32 -20.59
N ALA A 10 15.37 15.31 -20.96
CA ALA A 10 13.97 15.38 -20.55
C ALA A 10 13.15 14.24 -21.18
N VAL A 11 13.41 13.91 -22.45
CA VAL A 11 12.77 12.78 -23.13
C VAL A 11 13.13 11.45 -22.45
N ARG A 12 14.43 11.21 -22.18
CA ARG A 12 14.86 9.99 -21.48
C ARG A 12 14.27 9.86 -20.07
N LEU A 13 14.16 10.96 -19.34
CA LEU A 13 13.53 10.97 -18.02
C LEU A 13 12.06 10.57 -18.11
N GLN A 14 11.34 11.10 -19.10
CA GLN A 14 9.94 10.77 -19.33
C GLN A 14 9.76 9.29 -19.72
N GLU A 15 10.59 8.77 -20.61
CA GLU A 15 10.58 7.34 -21.00
C GLU A 15 10.82 6.45 -19.77
N THR A 16 11.85 6.76 -18.99
CA THR A 16 12.18 6.01 -17.76
C THR A 16 11.02 6.03 -16.74
N ARG A 17 10.36 7.19 -16.58
CA ARG A 17 9.17 7.31 -15.71
C ARG A 17 7.98 6.50 -16.24
N GLY A 18 7.82 6.44 -17.56
CA GLY A 18 6.80 5.62 -18.22
C GLY A 18 7.02 4.13 -17.98
N ASP A 19 8.25 3.64 -18.17
CA ASP A 19 8.61 2.25 -17.91
C ASP A 19 8.42 1.87 -16.43
N LEU A 20 8.84 2.76 -15.53
CA LEU A 20 8.63 2.58 -14.09
C LEU A 20 7.14 2.52 -13.75
N LEU A 21 6.32 3.39 -14.33
CA LEU A 21 4.87 3.38 -14.12
C LEU A 21 4.25 2.04 -14.54
N GLU A 22 4.65 1.49 -15.69
CA GLU A 22 4.16 0.18 -16.13
C GLU A 22 4.59 -0.95 -15.19
N GLN A 23 5.83 -0.94 -14.70
CA GLN A 23 6.28 -1.91 -13.69
C GLN A 23 5.46 -1.81 -12.40
N VAL A 24 5.20 -0.59 -11.91
CA VAL A 24 4.39 -0.38 -10.70
C VAL A 24 2.94 -0.85 -10.92
N LYS A 25 2.38 -0.67 -12.12
CA LYS A 25 1.06 -1.24 -12.47
C LYS A 25 1.07 -2.76 -12.42
N VAL A 26 2.09 -3.41 -12.98
CA VAL A 26 2.24 -4.88 -12.95
C VAL A 26 2.32 -5.39 -11.52
N VAL A 27 3.14 -4.76 -10.67
CA VAL A 27 3.24 -5.08 -9.24
C VAL A 27 1.87 -4.98 -8.57
N GLY A 28 1.13 -3.89 -8.79
CA GLY A 28 -0.21 -3.73 -8.22
C GLY A 28 -1.22 -4.78 -8.69
N LYS A 29 -1.17 -5.16 -9.97
CA LYS A 29 -2.06 -6.18 -10.57
C LYS A 29 -1.77 -7.59 -10.07
N SER A 30 -0.54 -7.87 -9.63
CA SER A 30 -0.19 -9.19 -9.10
C SER A 30 -1.03 -9.59 -7.89
N GLY A 31 -1.46 -8.61 -7.07
CA GLY A 31 -2.12 -8.85 -5.79
C GLY A 31 -1.19 -9.46 -4.72
N ASP A 32 0.10 -9.62 -5.02
CA ASP A 32 1.11 -10.14 -4.09
C ASP A 32 1.48 -9.05 -3.09
N LEU A 33 1.13 -9.28 -1.82
CA LEU A 33 1.40 -8.36 -0.72
C LEU A 33 2.90 -8.12 -0.52
N ASP A 34 3.72 -9.16 -0.57
CA ASP A 34 5.15 -9.03 -0.29
C ASP A 34 5.81 -8.23 -1.41
N LEU A 35 5.40 -8.47 -2.67
CA LEU A 35 5.90 -7.72 -3.80
C LEU A 35 5.49 -6.24 -3.75
N ILE A 36 4.22 -5.94 -3.41
CA ILE A 36 3.73 -4.55 -3.29
C ILE A 36 4.47 -3.81 -2.16
N LEU A 37 4.64 -4.44 -0.99
CA LEU A 37 5.36 -3.82 0.13
C LEU A 37 6.85 -3.64 -0.17
N THR A 38 7.49 -4.60 -0.83
CA THR A 38 8.90 -4.50 -1.27
C THR A 38 9.11 -3.36 -2.26
N ALA A 39 8.19 -3.21 -3.23
CA ALA A 39 8.23 -2.10 -4.17
C ALA A 39 8.08 -0.76 -3.43
N GLU A 40 7.14 -0.66 -2.49
CA GLU A 40 6.93 0.57 -1.72
C GLU A 40 8.12 0.90 -0.80
N ARG A 41 8.74 -0.11 -0.18
CA ARG A 41 9.98 0.04 0.58
C ARG A 41 11.08 0.64 -0.30
N THR A 42 11.21 0.17 -1.53
CA THR A 42 12.20 0.68 -2.49
C THR A 42 11.96 2.15 -2.80
N PHE A 43 10.70 2.57 -3.00
CA PHE A 43 10.37 3.98 -3.19
C PHE A 43 10.73 4.82 -1.96
N LEU A 44 10.32 4.41 -0.76
CA LEU A 44 10.61 5.14 0.47
C LEU A 44 12.11 5.25 0.75
N GLN A 45 12.86 4.18 0.49
CA GLN A 45 14.32 4.20 0.65
C GLN A 45 14.98 5.12 -0.37
N ASN A 46 14.52 5.11 -1.63
CA ASN A 46 15.03 6.01 -2.65
C ASN A 46 14.73 7.48 -2.32
N ASP A 47 13.52 7.77 -1.86
CA ASP A 47 13.12 9.10 -1.39
C ASP A 47 14.01 9.56 -0.23
N LEU A 48 14.33 8.66 0.71
CA LEU A 48 15.20 8.95 1.85
C LEU A 48 16.65 9.22 1.40
N ASP A 49 17.19 8.35 0.55
CA ASP A 49 18.61 8.40 0.17
C ASP A 49 18.92 9.55 -0.79
N ARG A 50 17.96 9.94 -1.65
CA ARG A 50 18.20 10.85 -2.77
C ARG A 50 17.40 12.15 -2.73
N HIS A 51 16.29 12.18 -2.01
CA HIS A 51 15.34 13.30 -2.09
C HIS A 51 15.06 13.96 -0.74
N ALA A 52 15.48 13.34 0.38
CA ALA A 52 15.38 13.96 1.70
C ALA A 52 16.27 15.21 1.80
N ASN A 53 15.63 16.37 1.83
CA ASN A 53 16.31 17.68 1.83
C ASN A 53 16.26 18.40 3.19
N SER A 54 15.61 17.80 4.18
CA SER A 54 15.47 18.35 5.53
C SER A 54 15.40 17.24 6.55
N LYS A 55 15.83 17.54 7.79
CA LYS A 55 15.74 16.59 8.91
C LYS A 55 14.30 16.11 9.12
N GLY A 56 13.32 17.01 9.05
CA GLY A 56 11.91 16.64 9.18
C GLY A 56 11.43 15.66 8.11
N MET A 57 11.88 15.83 6.85
CA MET A 57 11.57 14.89 5.78
C MET A 57 12.25 13.53 6.00
N ALA A 58 13.53 13.54 6.37
CA ALA A 58 14.28 12.31 6.65
C ALA A 58 13.65 11.52 7.81
N ASP A 59 13.31 12.19 8.92
CA ASP A 59 12.66 11.57 10.08
C ASP A 59 11.28 11.00 9.71
N SER A 60 10.51 11.71 8.87
CA SER A 60 9.20 11.25 8.38
C SER A 60 9.31 10.01 7.48
N LEU A 61 10.31 9.96 6.59
CA LEU A 61 10.58 8.82 5.72
C LEU A 61 11.11 7.61 6.51
N ALA A 62 11.98 7.84 7.49
CA ALA A 62 12.46 6.80 8.40
C ALA A 62 11.32 6.20 9.23
N ALA A 63 10.40 7.04 9.73
CA ALA A 63 9.19 6.56 10.40
C ALA A 63 8.31 5.72 9.46
N ALA A 64 8.14 6.15 8.20
CA ALA A 64 7.39 5.39 7.20
C ALA A 64 7.99 4.01 6.92
N LEU A 65 9.33 3.91 6.86
CA LEU A 65 10.05 2.64 6.69
C LEU A 65 9.90 1.73 7.90
N ALA A 66 9.89 2.29 9.11
CA ALA A 66 9.65 1.53 10.34
C ALA A 66 8.21 0.99 10.40
N GLU A 67 7.21 1.83 10.08
CA GLU A 67 5.81 1.42 9.95
C GLU A 67 5.64 0.30 8.92
N LEU A 68 6.31 0.41 7.76
CA LEU A 68 6.29 -0.61 6.71
C LEU A 68 6.89 -1.94 7.21
N GLY A 69 8.02 -1.90 7.93
CA GLY A 69 8.60 -3.11 8.53
C GLY A 69 7.67 -3.79 9.54
N SER A 70 6.90 -3.01 10.31
CA SER A 70 5.84 -3.53 11.16
C SER A 70 4.70 -4.18 10.37
N ALA A 71 4.31 -3.58 9.24
CA ALA A 71 3.30 -4.13 8.35
C ALA A 71 3.74 -5.47 7.73
N GLU A 72 4.98 -5.58 7.26
CA GLU A 72 5.55 -6.85 6.74
C GLU A 72 5.51 -7.97 7.79
N ARG A 73 5.88 -7.68 9.04
CA ARG A 73 5.77 -8.65 10.14
C ARG A 73 4.33 -9.14 10.33
N HIS A 74 3.37 -8.22 10.31
CA HIS A 74 1.96 -8.55 10.44
C HIS A 74 1.42 -9.34 9.24
N VAL A 75 1.92 -9.11 8.03
CA VAL A 75 1.62 -9.93 6.85
C VAL A 75 2.11 -11.37 7.04
N GLN A 76 3.26 -11.60 7.70
CA GLN A 76 3.68 -12.96 8.02
C GLN A 76 2.82 -13.58 9.14
N LEU A 77 2.48 -12.81 10.18
CA LEU A 77 1.64 -13.30 11.28
C LEU A 77 0.25 -13.71 10.80
N VAL A 78 -0.39 -12.95 9.91
CA VAL A 78 -1.75 -13.26 9.43
C VAL A 78 -1.81 -14.56 8.60
N ARG A 79 -0.67 -14.99 8.03
CA ARG A 79 -0.55 -16.27 7.29
C ARG A 79 -0.50 -17.48 8.22
N ASP A 80 -0.27 -17.28 9.52
CA ASP A 80 -0.41 -18.29 10.55
C ASP A 80 -1.68 -18.01 11.38
N PRO A 81 -2.80 -18.71 11.10
CA PRO A 81 -4.05 -18.47 11.81
C PRO A 81 -3.96 -18.65 13.33
N ALA A 82 -3.09 -19.54 13.82
CA ALA A 82 -2.96 -19.76 15.26
C ALA A 82 -2.26 -18.56 15.93
N ALA A 83 -1.15 -18.11 15.34
CA ALA A 83 -0.45 -16.91 15.82
C ALA A 83 -1.33 -15.66 15.71
N TYR A 84 -2.06 -15.50 14.61
CA TYR A 84 -2.88 -14.31 14.39
C TYR A 84 -4.08 -14.21 15.32
N LYS A 85 -4.69 -15.34 15.71
CA LYS A 85 -5.77 -15.36 16.72
C LYS A 85 -5.28 -14.86 18.08
N ALA A 86 -4.08 -15.25 18.50
CA ALA A 86 -3.49 -14.75 19.74
C ALA A 86 -3.28 -13.22 19.71
N ILE A 87 -2.92 -12.67 18.55
CA ILE A 87 -2.86 -11.22 18.35
C ILE A 87 -4.26 -10.59 18.40
N ASP A 88 -5.27 -11.18 17.74
CA ASP A 88 -6.64 -10.64 17.75
C ASP A 88 -7.21 -10.46 19.16
N GLU A 89 -6.89 -11.37 20.09
CA GLU A 89 -7.29 -11.28 21.50
C GLU A 89 -6.81 -9.99 22.18
N THR A 90 -5.65 -9.45 21.78
CA THR A 90 -5.13 -8.18 22.32
C THR A 90 -5.91 -6.96 21.82
N TYR A 91 -6.74 -7.12 20.78
CA TYR A 91 -7.59 -6.08 20.20
C TYR A 91 -9.07 -6.26 20.55
N SER A 92 -9.39 -6.90 21.69
CA SER A 92 -10.77 -7.20 22.13
C SER A 92 -11.70 -5.98 22.28
N LEU A 93 -11.17 -4.80 22.64
CA LEU A 93 -12.00 -3.60 22.82
C LEU A 93 -12.54 -3.07 21.47
N PRO A 94 -13.82 -2.65 21.38
CA PRO A 94 -14.41 -2.14 20.14
C PRO A 94 -13.65 -0.98 19.48
N LYS A 95 -13.02 -0.11 20.28
CA LYS A 95 -12.20 1.02 19.79
C LYS A 95 -10.92 0.60 19.05
N ASN A 96 -10.46 -0.63 19.30
CA ASN A 96 -9.27 -1.22 18.68
C ASN A 96 -9.62 -2.05 17.44
N ARG A 97 -10.90 -2.08 17.05
CA ARG A 97 -11.42 -2.83 15.89
C ARG A 97 -11.96 -1.88 14.85
N LEU A 98 -11.96 -2.33 13.60
CA LEU A 98 -12.53 -1.56 12.52
C LEU A 98 -14.08 -1.64 12.59
N PRO A 99 -14.79 -0.51 12.61
CA PRO A 99 -16.20 -0.48 13.00
C PRO A 99 -17.18 -0.79 11.87
N LYS A 100 -16.76 -0.71 10.59
CA LYS A 100 -17.67 -0.75 9.44
C LYS A 100 -17.03 -1.35 8.18
N GLY A 101 -17.90 -1.75 7.25
CA GLY A 101 -17.54 -2.18 5.90
C GLY A 101 -16.86 -3.56 5.85
N ASN A 102 -16.07 -3.78 4.79
CA ASN A 102 -15.38 -5.04 4.54
C ASN A 102 -14.37 -5.45 5.63
N ALA A 103 -13.98 -4.51 6.49
CA ALA A 103 -13.07 -4.74 7.60
C ALA A 103 -13.79 -4.72 8.96
N ALA A 104 -15.13 -4.73 8.99
CA ALA A 104 -15.86 -4.77 10.26
C ALA A 104 -15.45 -5.99 11.10
N GLY A 105 -15.07 -5.73 12.35
CA GLY A 105 -14.72 -6.74 13.34
C GLY A 105 -13.26 -7.19 13.33
N VAL A 106 -12.44 -6.83 12.33
CA VAL A 106 -11.00 -7.17 12.36
C VAL A 106 -10.18 -6.16 13.20
N PRO A 107 -9.02 -6.55 13.73
CA PRO A 107 -8.11 -5.67 14.45
C PRO A 107 -7.65 -4.46 13.63
N HIS A 108 -7.53 -3.30 14.29
CA HIS A 108 -6.80 -2.14 13.77
C HIS A 108 -5.31 -2.23 14.13
N ASP A 109 -4.67 -3.28 13.62
CA ASP A 109 -3.27 -3.62 13.88
C ASP A 109 -2.26 -2.70 13.16
N GLU A 110 -0.96 -2.95 13.33
CA GLU A 110 0.08 -2.08 12.78
C GLU A 110 0.09 -2.07 11.24
N ALA A 111 -0.22 -3.19 10.58
CA ALA A 111 -0.35 -3.21 9.12
C ALA A 111 -1.48 -2.30 8.65
N ARG A 112 -2.63 -2.29 9.34
CA ARG A 112 -3.74 -1.37 9.04
C ARG A 112 -3.36 0.08 9.26
N GLN A 113 -2.65 0.37 10.34
CA GLN A 113 -2.17 1.71 10.64
C GLN A 113 -1.23 2.20 9.53
N PHE A 114 -0.30 1.35 9.09
CA PHE A 114 0.59 1.63 7.95
C PHE A 114 -0.20 1.92 6.66
N PHE A 115 -1.12 1.03 6.23
CA PHE A 115 -1.86 1.26 5.00
C PHE A 115 -2.61 2.59 5.01
N LYS A 116 -3.21 2.95 6.14
CA LYS A 116 -3.94 4.22 6.33
C LYS A 116 -3.00 5.43 6.35
N SER A 117 -1.93 5.39 7.15
CA SER A 117 -0.97 6.50 7.28
C SER A 117 -0.27 6.74 5.95
N HIS A 118 0.16 5.67 5.29
CA HIS A 118 0.92 5.73 4.06
C HIS A 118 0.06 6.16 2.86
N ALA A 119 -1.18 5.70 2.73
CA ALA A 119 -2.09 6.24 1.71
C ALA A 119 -2.34 7.75 1.88
N THR A 120 -2.33 8.25 3.12
CA THR A 120 -2.41 9.69 3.42
C THR A 120 -1.12 10.42 3.07
N ARG A 121 0.05 9.80 3.35
CA ARG A 121 1.37 10.33 2.98
C ARG A 121 1.49 10.54 1.46
N LEU A 122 1.12 9.52 0.67
CA LEU A 122 1.09 9.61 -0.80
C LEU A 122 0.13 10.70 -1.29
N LEU A 123 -1.05 10.84 -0.67
CA LEU A 123 -1.99 11.92 -0.99
C LEU A 123 -1.42 13.32 -0.69
N ASN A 124 -0.64 13.45 0.39
CA ASN A 124 -0.01 14.72 0.72
C ASN A 124 1.14 15.04 -0.24
N GLN A 125 1.88 14.04 -0.73
CA GLN A 125 2.88 14.22 -1.79
C GLN A 125 2.24 14.70 -3.11
N ASP A 126 1.04 14.24 -3.43
CA ASP A 126 0.27 14.70 -4.62
C ASP A 126 -0.09 16.20 -4.60
N ARG A 127 0.05 16.89 -3.46
CA ARG A 127 -0.19 18.34 -3.34
C ARG A 127 1.01 19.19 -3.77
N SER A 128 2.16 18.56 -4.03
CA SER A 128 3.34 19.22 -4.56
C SER A 128 3.17 19.56 -6.05
N ARG A 129 3.99 20.49 -6.56
CA ARG A 129 4.11 20.72 -8.00
C ARG A 129 4.84 19.52 -8.61
N LEU A 130 4.08 18.61 -9.21
CA LEU A 130 4.57 17.40 -9.87
C LEU A 130 4.26 17.46 -11.36
N ASP A 131 5.13 16.86 -12.16
CA ASP A 131 4.84 16.63 -13.57
C ASP A 131 3.71 15.58 -13.72
N PRO A 132 2.97 15.56 -14.84
CA PRO A 132 1.88 14.61 -15.05
C PRO A 132 2.28 13.15 -14.84
N GLU A 133 3.48 12.75 -15.26
CA GLU A 133 4.01 11.39 -15.12
C GLU A 133 4.27 11.03 -13.65
N GLU A 134 4.77 11.98 -12.85
CA GLU A 134 5.00 11.76 -11.41
C GLU A 134 3.69 11.64 -10.66
N LYS A 135 2.69 12.44 -11.03
CA LYS A 135 1.34 12.34 -10.49
C LYS A 135 0.73 10.97 -10.78
N GLN A 136 0.86 10.48 -12.02
CA GLN A 136 0.40 9.13 -12.39
C GLN A 136 1.09 8.03 -11.58
N LEU A 137 2.40 8.18 -11.33
CA LEU A 137 3.16 7.24 -10.51
C LEU A 137 2.68 7.22 -9.05
N LEU A 138 2.46 8.39 -8.44
CA LEU A 138 1.91 8.48 -7.08
C LEU A 138 0.49 7.92 -6.98
N ASP A 139 -0.37 8.24 -7.94
CA ASP A 139 -1.73 7.71 -8.01
C ASP A 139 -1.71 6.17 -8.11
N GLN A 140 -0.80 5.62 -8.92
CA GLN A 140 -0.64 4.17 -9.05
C GLN A 140 -0.10 3.54 -7.76
N ARG A 141 0.92 4.11 -7.11
CA ARG A 141 1.41 3.64 -5.80
C ARG A 141 0.29 3.61 -4.77
N LYS A 142 -0.52 4.67 -4.70
CA LYS A 142 -1.68 4.74 -3.80
C LYS A 142 -2.75 3.69 -4.15
N ALA A 143 -2.99 3.44 -5.43
CA ALA A 143 -3.90 2.38 -5.86
C ALA A 143 -3.38 0.99 -5.43
N ASN A 144 -2.08 0.74 -5.54
CA ASN A 144 -1.44 -0.50 -5.12
C ASN A 144 -1.54 -0.69 -3.60
N ILE A 145 -1.28 0.34 -2.80
CA ILE A 145 -1.41 0.30 -1.34
C ILE A 145 -2.85 -0.01 -0.91
N ARG A 146 -3.84 0.57 -1.60
CA ARG A 146 -5.26 0.25 -1.38
C ARG A 146 -5.64 -1.16 -1.84
N ALA A 147 -4.96 -1.71 -2.84
CA ALA A 147 -5.16 -3.09 -3.27
C ALA A 147 -4.57 -4.04 -2.23
N ALA A 148 -3.35 -3.78 -1.75
CA ALA A 148 -2.71 -4.52 -0.67
C ALA A 148 -3.57 -4.52 0.60
N GLU A 149 -4.08 -3.36 1.02
CA GLU A 149 -4.98 -3.29 2.19
C GLU A 149 -6.20 -4.24 2.06
N LYS A 150 -6.78 -4.38 0.86
CA LYS A 150 -7.91 -5.29 0.62
C LYS A 150 -7.49 -6.75 0.68
N VAL A 151 -6.34 -7.10 0.12
CA VAL A 151 -5.79 -8.47 0.20
C VAL A 151 -5.51 -8.82 1.66
N TYR A 152 -4.84 -7.92 2.39
CA TYR A 152 -4.60 -8.10 3.82
C TYR A 152 -5.91 -8.24 4.62
N THR A 153 -6.94 -7.46 4.27
CA THR A 153 -8.28 -7.62 4.88
C THR A 153 -8.83 -9.03 4.70
N ALA A 154 -8.69 -9.61 3.52
CA ALA A 154 -9.18 -10.95 3.24
C ALA A 154 -8.42 -11.98 4.09
N LEU A 155 -7.09 -11.87 4.16
CA LEU A 155 -6.25 -12.74 4.99
C LEU A 155 -6.61 -12.65 6.48
N GLN A 156 -6.82 -11.45 7.02
CA GLN A 156 -7.25 -11.29 8.41
C GLN A 156 -8.56 -12.03 8.68
N ARG A 157 -9.52 -11.93 7.77
CA ARG A 157 -10.83 -12.57 7.94
C ARG A 157 -10.72 -14.08 7.83
N GLU A 158 -9.92 -14.58 6.90
CA GLU A 158 -9.63 -16.00 6.75
C GLU A 158 -8.97 -16.58 8.01
N ALA A 159 -7.90 -15.94 8.51
CA ALA A 159 -7.20 -16.35 9.73
C ALA A 159 -8.12 -16.40 10.96
N LEU A 160 -9.10 -15.47 11.04
CA LEU A 160 -10.06 -15.40 12.13
C LEU A 160 -11.34 -16.22 11.89
N GLY A 161 -11.48 -16.90 10.76
CA GLY A 161 -12.69 -17.64 10.41
C GLY A 161 -13.94 -16.76 10.21
N LEU A 162 -13.74 -15.49 9.86
CA LEU A 162 -14.81 -14.53 9.57
C LEU A 162 -15.28 -14.68 8.11
N PRO A 163 -16.56 -14.39 7.79
CA PRO A 163 -17.06 -14.49 6.41
C PRO A 163 -16.28 -13.54 5.50
N PRO A 164 -16.09 -13.83 4.20
CA PRO A 164 -15.29 -12.98 3.31
C PRO A 164 -15.89 -11.57 3.17
N PRO A 165 -15.09 -10.57 2.77
CA PRO A 165 -15.57 -9.23 2.44
C PRO A 165 -16.79 -9.26 1.51
N GLU A 166 -17.75 -8.38 1.74
CA GLU A 166 -19.07 -8.36 1.07
C GLU A 166 -18.96 -8.32 -0.47
N ARG A 167 -17.93 -7.65 -1.00
CA ARG A 167 -17.65 -7.59 -2.45
C ARG A 167 -17.20 -8.94 -3.05
N GLN A 168 -16.51 -9.79 -2.28
CA GLN A 168 -16.14 -11.13 -2.72
C GLN A 168 -17.32 -12.09 -2.61
N ARG A 169 -18.17 -11.94 -1.57
CA ARG A 169 -19.42 -12.69 -1.43
C ARG A 169 -20.34 -12.50 -2.64
N ASN A 170 -20.51 -11.26 -3.10
CA ASN A 170 -21.36 -10.95 -4.26
C ASN A 170 -20.78 -11.49 -5.58
N ARG A 171 -19.45 -11.55 -5.73
CA ARG A 171 -18.79 -12.17 -6.90
C ARG A 171 -18.90 -13.70 -6.90
N ALA A 172 -18.72 -14.33 -5.75
CA ALA A 172 -18.86 -15.78 -5.62
C ALA A 172 -20.31 -16.24 -5.87
N GLN A 173 -21.29 -15.45 -5.41
CA GLN A 173 -22.71 -15.69 -5.70
C GLN A 173 -23.05 -15.50 -7.18
N ALA A 174 -22.41 -14.54 -7.86
CA ALA A 174 -22.61 -14.31 -9.30
C ALA A 174 -21.87 -15.33 -10.20
N ALA A 175 -20.87 -16.05 -9.68
CA ALA A 175 -20.14 -17.09 -10.40
C ALA A 175 -20.69 -18.52 -10.17
N GLY A 176 -21.67 -18.65 -9.26
CA GLY A 176 -22.37 -19.90 -8.96
C GLY A 176 -23.80 -19.98 -9.52
N MET A 177 -24.15 -19.06 -10.43
CA MET A 177 -25.32 -19.10 -11.33
C MET A 177 -24.81 -19.26 -12.76
#